data_AF-A0AAN4ATU1-F1
#
_entry.id   AF-A0AAN4ATU1-F1
#
_cell.length_a   1.000
_cell.length_b   1.000
_cell.length_c   1.000
_cell.angle_alpha   90.00
_cell.angle_beta   90.00
_cell.angle_gamma   90.00
#
_symmetry.space_group_name_H-M   'P 1'
#
loop_
_entity.id
_entity.type
_entity.pdbx_description
1 polymer ?
#
loop_
_entity_poly.entity_id
_entity_poly.type
_entity_poly.pdbx_seq_one_letter_code
_entity_poly.pdbx_strand_id
1 'polypeptide(L)'
;MLWEELKKELFQDEVLKLAFDAGELKIKIIKELMLYLKKNNMTQEQFSEKIGVKQQVISRFIKGEINPRFDFVAKILILLKADIDFQEQKERNSIKAKKINFPFEKMKVQNTYRTIEEIKGA
;
A
#
# COMPACT_ATOMS: atom_id res chain seq x y z
N MET A 1 -16.54 -27.23 10.74
CA MET A 1 -15.95 -26.65 9.52
C MET A 1 -14.68 -25.93 9.94
N LEU A 2 -13.54 -26.27 9.35
CA LEU A 2 -12.27 -25.58 9.64
C LEU A 2 -12.28 -24.21 8.95
N TRP A 3 -11.65 -23.20 9.55
CA TRP A 3 -11.57 -21.84 8.95
C TRP A 3 -11.06 -21.86 7.51
N GLU A 4 -10.07 -22.70 7.22
CA GLU A 4 -9.49 -22.84 5.88
C GLU A 4 -10.46 -23.41 4.83
N GLU A 5 -11.40 -24.25 5.24
CA GLU A 5 -12.42 -24.82 4.36
C GLU A 5 -13.48 -23.76 4.05
N LEU A 6 -13.99 -23.09 5.08
CA LEU A 6 -14.94 -21.99 4.94
C LEU A 6 -14.37 -20.86 4.07
N LYS A 7 -13.09 -20.53 4.27
CA LYS A 7 -12.41 -19.49 3.50
C LYS A 7 -12.32 -19.83 2.01
N LYS A 8 -12.08 -21.10 1.64
CA LYS A 8 -12.07 -21.54 0.24
C LYS A 8 -13.42 -21.38 -0.44
N GLU A 9 -14.49 -21.67 0.28
CA GLU A 9 -15.86 -21.55 -0.23
C GLU A 9 -16.27 -20.08 -0.38
N LEU A 10 -16.05 -19.27 0.67
CA LEU A 10 -16.36 -17.83 0.65
C LEU A 10 -15.57 -17.09 -0.45
N PHE A 11 -14.31 -17.46 -0.68
CA PHE A 11 -13.44 -16.72 -1.62
C PHE A 11 -13.62 -17.14 -3.08
N GLN A 12 -14.65 -17.95 -3.39
CA GLN A 12 -15.15 -18.06 -4.76
C GLN A 12 -15.81 -16.75 -5.22
N ASP A 13 -16.31 -15.93 -4.28
CA ASP A 13 -16.73 -14.57 -4.55
C ASP A 13 -15.51 -13.64 -4.59
N GLU A 14 -15.19 -13.13 -5.79
CA GLU A 14 -14.06 -12.23 -6.02
C GLU A 14 -14.19 -10.91 -5.25
N VAL A 15 -15.39 -10.36 -5.14
CA VAL A 15 -15.64 -9.09 -4.42
C VAL A 15 -15.38 -9.28 -2.92
N LEU A 16 -15.86 -10.40 -2.36
CA LEU A 16 -15.60 -10.74 -0.96
C LEU A 16 -14.11 -10.96 -0.71
N LYS A 17 -13.44 -11.70 -1.60
CA LYS A 17 -11.99 -11.94 -1.51
C LYS A 17 -11.20 -10.62 -1.54
N LEU A 18 -11.53 -9.71 -2.47
CA LEU A 18 -10.88 -8.40 -2.56
C LEU A 18 -11.08 -7.56 -1.28
N ALA A 19 -12.31 -7.54 -0.75
CA ALA A 19 -12.61 -6.83 0.49
C ALA A 19 -11.83 -7.41 1.68
N PHE A 20 -11.73 -8.74 1.75
CA PHE A 20 -10.95 -9.44 2.78
C PHE A 20 -9.45 -9.14 2.66
N ASP A 21 -8.87 -9.30 1.47
CA ASP A 21 -7.44 -9.06 1.22
C ASP A 21 -7.06 -7.60 1.52
N ALA A 22 -7.93 -6.64 1.18
CA ALA A 22 -7.75 -5.23 1.56
C ALA A 22 -7.81 -5.01 3.08
N GLY A 23 -8.68 -5.74 3.78
CA GLY A 23 -8.77 -5.73 5.24
C GLY A 23 -7.50 -6.25 5.91
N GLU A 24 -6.97 -7.37 5.43
CA GLU A 24 -5.71 -7.96 5.90
C GLU A 24 -4.53 -7.00 5.72
N LEU A 25 -4.43 -6.36 4.55
CA LEU A 25 -3.40 -5.36 4.29
C LEU A 25 -3.52 -4.17 5.26
N LYS A 26 -4.74 -3.67 5.49
CA LYS A 26 -5.00 -2.59 6.45
C LYS A 26 -4.53 -2.98 7.86
N ILE A 27 -4.88 -4.17 8.34
CA ILE A 27 -4.47 -4.67 9.66
C ILE A 27 -2.93 -4.78 9.74
N LYS A 28 -2.27 -5.26 8.68
CA LYS A 28 -0.81 -5.33 8.61
C LYS A 28 -0.18 -3.94 8.76
N ILE A 29 -0.65 -2.95 8.01
CA ILE A 29 -0.12 -1.57 8.09
C ILE A 29 -0.32 -0.99 9.50
N ILE A 30 -1.48 -1.21 10.12
CA ILE A 30 -1.76 -0.75 11.49
C ILE A 30 -0.77 -1.38 12.48
N LYS A 31 -0.52 -2.70 12.38
CA LYS A 31 0.45 -3.40 13.24
C LYS A 31 1.85 -2.83 13.10
N GLU A 32 2.33 -2.64 11.87
CA GLU A 32 3.65 -2.06 11.61
C GLU A 32 3.77 -0.63 12.14
N LEU A 33 2.72 0.20 11.97
CA LEU A 33 2.67 1.53 12.54
C LEU A 33 2.78 1.50 14.07
N MET A 34 2.02 0.64 14.75
CA MET A 34 2.07 0.52 16.21
C MET A 34 3.45 0.08 16.70
N LEU A 35 4.09 -0.87 16.02
CA LEU A 35 5.44 -1.32 16.33
C LEU A 35 6.45 -0.19 16.15
N TYR A 36 6.34 0.60 15.08
CA TYR A 36 7.18 1.76 14.84
C TYR A 36 7.03 2.81 15.94
N LEU A 37 5.80 3.15 16.34
CA LEU A 37 5.55 4.12 17.41
C LEU A 37 6.19 3.66 18.73
N LYS A 38 6.02 2.38 19.07
CA LYS A 38 6.62 1.78 20.26
C LYS A 38 8.15 1.80 20.22
N LYS A 39 8.75 1.41 19.09
CA LYS A 39 10.22 1.35 18.91
C LYS A 39 10.89 2.73 19.00
N ASN A 40 10.18 3.78 18.61
CA ASN A 40 10.71 5.14 18.58
C ASN A 40 10.23 6.01 19.75
N ASN A 41 9.59 5.42 20.77
CA ASN A 41 8.98 6.16 21.88
C ASN A 41 8.11 7.35 21.41
N MET A 42 7.37 7.15 20.30
CA MET A 42 6.64 8.21 19.61
C MET A 42 5.15 8.11 19.89
N THR A 43 4.51 9.23 20.22
CA THR A 43 3.06 9.30 20.42
C THR A 43 2.31 9.40 19.08
N GLN A 44 1.01 9.09 19.10
CA GLN A 44 0.15 9.28 17.92
C GLN A 44 0.10 10.75 17.46
N GLU A 45 0.20 11.68 18.40
CA GLU A 45 0.20 13.13 18.14
C GLU A 45 1.47 13.55 17.39
N GLN A 46 2.64 13.19 17.93
CA GLN A 46 3.94 13.44 17.29
C GLN A 46 4.02 12.85 15.88
N PHE A 47 3.47 11.64 15.69
CA PHE A 47 3.39 11.02 14.38
C PHE A 47 2.44 11.77 13.44
N SER A 48 1.28 12.20 13.93
CA SER A 48 0.30 12.94 13.14
C SER A 48 0.83 14.28 12.64
N GLU A 49 1.60 14.98 13.46
CA GLU A 49 2.30 16.22 13.10
C GLU A 49 3.29 15.98 11.96
N LYS A 50 4.09 14.91 12.04
CA LYS A 50 5.08 14.55 11.00
C LYS A 50 4.45 14.30 9.63
N ILE A 51 3.28 13.68 9.56
CA ILE A 51 2.60 13.40 8.29
C ILE A 51 1.60 14.47 7.86
N GLY A 52 1.42 15.51 8.69
CA GLY A 52 0.52 16.63 8.42
C GLY A 52 -0.96 16.25 8.47
N VAL A 53 -1.37 15.47 9.47
CA VAL A 53 -2.78 15.12 9.70
C VAL A 53 -3.18 15.38 11.16
N LYS A 54 -4.47 15.45 11.44
CA LYS A 54 -4.96 15.56 12.82
C LYS A 54 -4.74 14.23 13.56
N GLN A 55 -4.34 14.27 14.84
CA GLN A 55 -4.20 13.09 15.70
C GLN A 55 -5.44 12.19 15.69
N GLN A 56 -6.64 12.78 15.64
CA GLN A 56 -7.91 12.04 15.55
C GLN A 56 -7.95 11.10 14.33
N VAL A 57 -7.34 11.46 13.20
CA VAL A 57 -7.27 10.61 12.01
C VAL A 57 -6.40 9.39 12.26
N ILE A 58 -5.25 9.56 12.91
CA ILE A 58 -4.38 8.43 13.32
C ILE A 58 -5.12 7.50 14.28
N SER A 59 -5.82 8.06 15.28
CA SER A 59 -6.57 7.26 16.26
C SER A 59 -7.64 6.40 15.60
N ARG A 60 -8.46 7.00 14.73
CA ARG A 60 -9.50 6.28 13.98
C ARG A 60 -8.92 5.24 13.02
N PHE A 61 -7.77 5.55 12.39
CA PHE A 61 -7.08 4.59 11.53
C PHE A 61 -6.59 3.37 12.30
N ILE A 62 -5.92 3.56 13.45
CA ILE A 62 -5.41 2.47 14.29
C ILE A 62 -6.55 1.59 14.82
N LYS A 63 -7.71 2.18 15.10
CA LYS A 63 -8.92 1.45 15.49
C LYS A 63 -9.63 0.74 14.33
N GLY A 64 -9.18 0.95 13.09
CA GLY A 64 -9.79 0.37 11.89
C GLY A 64 -11.09 1.03 11.44
N GLU A 65 -11.47 2.16 12.03
CA GLU A 65 -12.77 2.84 11.85
C GLU A 65 -12.87 3.64 10.53
N ILE A 66 -11.75 3.81 9.83
CA ILE A 66 -11.71 4.53 8.56
C ILE A 66 -10.98 3.73 7.49
N ASN A 67 -11.42 3.91 6.25
CA ASN A 67 -10.65 3.53 5.07
C ASN A 67 -9.85 4.76 4.63
N PRO A 68 -8.53 4.79 4.87
CA PRO A 68 -7.73 5.94 4.50
C PRO A 68 -7.62 6.06 2.98
N ARG A 69 -7.45 7.30 2.51
CA ARG A 69 -7.04 7.54 1.13
C ARG A 69 -5.60 7.05 0.93
N PHE A 70 -5.25 6.79 -0.33
CA PHE A 70 -3.91 6.28 -0.68
C PHE A 70 -2.77 7.22 -0.24
N ASP A 71 -2.95 8.54 -0.35
CA ASP A 71 -1.96 9.55 0.08
C ASP A 71 -1.59 9.41 1.57
N PHE A 72 -2.57 9.12 2.42
CA PHE A 72 -2.35 8.85 3.84
C PHE A 72 -1.52 7.58 4.06
N VAL A 73 -1.87 6.49 3.38
CA VAL A 73 -1.15 5.22 3.49
C VAL A 73 0.28 5.35 2.99
N ALA A 74 0.50 6.02 1.86
CA ALA A 74 1.82 6.26 1.30
C ALA A 74 2.73 7.02 2.27
N LYS A 75 2.22 8.08 2.93
CA LYS A 75 2.98 8.81 3.96
C LYS A 75 3.40 7.93 5.14
N ILE A 76 2.53 7.02 5.57
CA ILE A 76 2.87 6.05 6.63
C ILE A 76 4.02 5.17 6.15
N LEU A 77 3.88 4.53 4.98
CA LEU A 77 4.89 3.60 4.46
C LEU A 77 6.27 4.25 4.28
N ILE A 78 6.31 5.48 3.76
CA ILE A 78 7.54 6.27 3.62
C ILE A 78 8.24 6.46 4.98
N LEU A 79 7.50 6.80 6.04
CA LEU A 79 8.09 6.96 7.37
C LEU A 79 8.52 5.63 8.02
N LEU A 80 7.80 4.55 7.71
CA LEU A 80 8.17 3.20 8.12
C LEU A 80 9.40 2.68 7.38
N LYS A 81 9.89 3.39 6.34
CA LYS A 81 10.90 2.89 5.39
C LYS A 81 10.47 1.55 4.78
N ALA A 82 9.17 1.44 4.47
CA ALA A 82 8.57 0.28 3.86
C ALA A 82 8.27 0.58 2.39
N ASP A 83 8.60 -0.36 1.52
CA ASP A 83 8.35 -0.26 0.08
C ASP A 83 7.10 -1.07 -0.31
N ILE A 84 6.40 -0.59 -1.34
CA ILE A 84 5.36 -1.37 -2.02
C ILE A 84 6.04 -2.06 -3.19
N ASP A 85 6.02 -3.38 -3.15
CA ASP A 85 6.53 -4.20 -4.24
C ASP A 85 5.36 -4.80 -5.02
N PHE A 86 5.34 -4.57 -6.33
CA PHE A 86 4.34 -5.12 -7.23
C PHE A 86 4.83 -6.47 -7.72
N GLN A 87 4.39 -7.52 -7.04
CA GLN A 87 4.61 -8.88 -7.48
C GLN A 87 3.51 -9.25 -8.47
N GLU A 88 3.89 -9.65 -9.70
CA GLU A 88 2.98 -10.40 -10.55
C GLU A 88 2.54 -11.65 -9.77
N GLN A 89 1.23 -11.84 -9.61
CA GLN A 89 0.74 -13.11 -9.11
C GLN A 89 1.10 -14.16 -10.16
N LYS A 90 2.20 -14.89 -9.95
CA LYS A 90 2.44 -16.14 -10.67
C LYS A 90 1.19 -16.99 -10.47
N GLU A 91 0.46 -17.15 -11.56
CA GLU A 91 -0.84 -17.82 -11.62
C GLU A 91 -0.82 -19.06 -10.74
N ARG A 92 -1.62 -19.05 -9.66
CA ARG A 92 -1.80 -20.26 -8.85
C ARG A 92 -2.53 -21.37 -9.61
N ASN A 93 -3.01 -21.14 -10.84
CA ASN A 93 -3.70 -22.14 -11.65
C ASN A 93 -3.58 -21.89 -13.18
N SER A 94 -2.40 -22.09 -13.79
CA SER A 94 -2.33 -22.42 -15.24
C SER A 94 -1.05 -23.17 -15.59
N ILE A 95 -1.06 -24.48 -15.35
CA ILE A 95 -0.32 -25.40 -16.21
C ILE A 95 -0.94 -25.28 -17.61
N LYS A 96 -0.45 -24.34 -18.42
CA LYS A 96 -0.39 -24.31 -19.90
C LYS A 96 -0.05 -22.89 -20.33
N ALA A 97 1.23 -22.55 -20.20
CA ALA A 97 1.86 -21.43 -20.86
C ALA A 97 1.50 -21.45 -22.36
N LYS A 98 0.56 -20.60 -22.79
CA LYS A 98 0.55 -20.10 -24.16
C LYS A 98 1.66 -19.06 -24.24
N LYS A 99 2.82 -19.49 -24.75
CA LYS A 99 3.90 -18.62 -25.22
C LYS A 99 3.31 -17.50 -26.08
N ILE A 100 3.45 -16.26 -25.64
CA ILE A 100 3.39 -15.09 -26.52
C ILE A 100 4.69 -14.32 -26.27
N ASN A 101 5.57 -14.33 -27.26
CA ASN A 101 6.77 -13.50 -27.28
C ASN A 101 6.33 -12.03 -27.41
N PHE A 102 6.73 -11.19 -26.47
CA PHE A 102 6.83 -9.75 -26.71
C PHE A 102 8.31 -9.34 -26.68
N PRO A 103 8.84 -8.78 -27.78
CA PRO A 103 10.20 -8.27 -27.82
C PRO A 103 10.27 -6.96 -27.04
N PHE A 104 11.02 -6.95 -25.94
CA PHE A 104 11.34 -5.71 -25.21
C PHE A 104 12.47 -4.98 -25.95
N GLU A 105 12.12 -4.04 -26.83
CA GLU A 105 13.07 -3.01 -27.26
C GLU A 105 13.09 -1.86 -26.26
N LYS A 106 14.30 -1.45 -25.92
CA LYS A 106 14.65 -0.50 -24.86
C LYS A 106 14.07 0.89 -25.14
N MET A 107 13.13 1.35 -24.33
CA MET A 107 12.74 2.77 -24.31
C MET A 107 13.55 3.51 -23.24
N LYS A 108 14.52 4.34 -23.67
CA LYS A 108 15.19 5.33 -22.81
C LYS A 108 14.21 6.47 -22.55
N VAL A 109 13.79 6.67 -21.31
CA VAL A 109 13.02 7.86 -20.92
C VAL A 109 13.99 8.91 -20.39
N GLN A 110 14.16 10.02 -21.13
CA GLN A 110 14.81 11.23 -20.63
C GLN A 110 13.75 12.06 -19.91
N ASN A 111 13.91 12.28 -18.60
CA ASN A 111 13.12 13.27 -17.86
C ASN A 111 13.98 14.49 -17.57
N THR A 112 13.69 15.60 -18.25
CA THR A 112 14.22 16.94 -17.96
C THR A 112 13.28 17.66 -17.00
N TYR A 113 13.78 18.07 -15.83
CA TYR A 113 13.13 19.09 -14.99
C TYR A 113 13.79 20.45 -15.32
N ARG A 114 13.03 21.40 -15.85
CA ARG A 114 13.49 22.79 -15.99
C ARG A 114 13.39 23.51 -14.64
N THR A 115 14.37 24.35 -14.32
CA THR A 115 14.39 25.19 -13.13
C THR A 115 13.56 26.47 -13.34
N ILE A 116 13.02 27.00 -12.24
CA ILE A 116 12.05 28.12 -12.20
C ILE A 116 12.61 29.43 -12.81
N GLU A 117 13.93 29.56 -12.94
CA GLU A 117 14.58 30.72 -13.55
C GLU A 117 14.34 30.82 -15.06
N GLU A 118 14.09 29.70 -15.76
CA GLU A 118 13.84 29.68 -17.21
C GLU A 118 12.43 30.17 -17.59
N ILE A 119 11.51 30.26 -16.63
CA ILE A 119 10.11 30.66 -16.88
C ILE A 119 9.92 32.19 -16.76
N LYS A 120 10.80 32.90 -16.05
CA LYS A 120 10.63 34.35 -15.78
C LYS A 120 11.27 35.29 -16.82
N GLY A 121 11.84 34.75 -17.90
CA GLY A 121 12.51 35.53 -18.95
C GLY A 121 11.81 35.56 -20.31
N ALA A 122 10.53 35.16 -20.41
CA ALA A 122 9.77 35.10 -21.67
C ALA A 122 8.62 36.11 -21.70
#